data_AF-A0A3A0FL39-F1
#
_entry.id   AF-A0A3A0FL39-F1
#
_cell.length_a   1.000
_cell.length_b   1.000
_cell.length_c   1.000
_cell.angle_alpha   90.00
_cell.angle_beta   90.00
_cell.angle_gamma   90.00
#
_symmetry.space_group_name_H-M   'P 1'
#
loop_
_entity.id
_entity.type
_entity.pdbx_description
1 polymer ?
#
loop_
_entity_poly.entity_id
_entity_poly.type
_entity_poly.pdbx_seq_one_letter_code
_entity_poly.pdbx_strand_id
1 'polypeptide(L)'
;MFRSIALATFRSQRWPTLAWGLALAIFAVFSMWTNWRNEYPSDEARQLLAEQVDSGGLRFAQVLFGQPERVDEFRGHLEWRGLGLHPLLLGLFMVISATAVSRGAEERGELDLVLAGPRRRSRIFLEQAAGLGLALLTLCFLVWLAVLVSGPAAGEPIPPAGRALLSVLNLALAAALFMALALLVAQFARSRRAAGSVAGAILVASFLWANLGLVATSLGGWRWLSPLYLYSRSTPLADGDVSVSALGLTALLTAAALASAGWLFARRDAGAVVRIPFPGFAEAASERAGSVSHRTWLLGGSVQRGLREALGPTLLWGVGSALFAALFTTTTPSIRRGFDDLSETREAVQRLEFDLTSHAGILSALLFLVLPLLLSLFAAAQAASMASQEQSGRLELELAYPLRRHWYFLQRSIALLIAIALAAAFAGGAFLATAASMDLDLDWRKAVIACLLLPLPASIVAAFGYALTGWRPRFVAAGVAAALGASFLFDLLAPALDLPAAVQKVSVFQLYGQPLLDGILWADLAVMVGLVLVFLAAGSMGFARRDILK
;
A
#
# COMPACT_ATOMS: atom_id res chain seq x y z
N MET A 1 -31.85 -16.17 -4.79
CA MET A 1 -31.92 -14.76 -5.21
C MET A 1 -31.58 -13.86 -4.02
N PHE A 2 -30.68 -12.88 -4.17
CA PHE A 2 -30.40 -11.91 -3.11
C PHE A 2 -31.55 -10.91 -2.99
N ARG A 3 -31.95 -10.58 -1.75
CA ARG A 3 -33.02 -9.60 -1.48
C ARG A 3 -32.56 -8.14 -1.68
N SER A 4 -31.25 -7.85 -1.62
CA SER A 4 -30.66 -6.52 -1.82
C SER A 4 -29.28 -6.54 -2.49
N ILE A 5 -28.92 -5.44 -3.17
CA ILE A 5 -27.59 -5.23 -3.78
C ILE A 5 -26.53 -5.07 -2.68
N ALA A 6 -26.91 -4.54 -1.51
CA ALA A 6 -26.01 -4.42 -0.37
C ALA A 6 -25.49 -5.78 0.12
N LEU A 7 -26.37 -6.77 0.27
CA LEU A 7 -25.99 -8.11 0.67
C LEU A 7 -25.19 -8.84 -0.42
N ALA A 8 -25.51 -8.60 -1.69
CA ALA A 8 -24.73 -9.15 -2.81
C ALA A 8 -23.31 -8.55 -2.83
N THR A 9 -23.19 -7.23 -2.64
CA THR A 9 -21.92 -6.51 -2.53
C THR A 9 -21.10 -7.02 -1.34
N PHE A 10 -21.69 -7.11 -0.15
CA PHE A 10 -21.01 -7.65 1.02
C PHE A 10 -20.56 -9.10 0.79
N ARG A 11 -21.43 -9.94 0.20
CA ARG A 11 -21.10 -11.35 -0.08
C ARG A 11 -19.97 -11.49 -1.10
N SER A 12 -19.86 -10.60 -2.08
CA SER A 12 -18.73 -10.64 -3.02
C SER A 12 -17.41 -10.26 -2.34
N GLN A 13 -17.47 -9.43 -1.30
CA GLN A 13 -16.30 -9.00 -0.53
C GLN A 13 -16.00 -9.85 0.72
N ARG A 14 -16.92 -10.72 1.18
CA ARG A 14 -16.80 -11.42 2.48
C ARG A 14 -15.48 -12.16 2.71
N TRP A 15 -14.94 -12.83 1.70
CA TRP A 15 -13.69 -13.58 1.84
C TRP A 15 -12.48 -12.65 1.91
N PRO A 16 -12.33 -11.66 1.00
CA PRO A 16 -11.37 -10.57 1.19
C PRO A 16 -11.51 -9.89 2.55
N THR A 17 -12.72 -9.56 3.00
CA THR A 17 -12.99 -8.91 4.29
C THR A 17 -12.50 -9.76 5.46
N LEU A 18 -12.84 -11.06 5.49
CA LEU A 18 -12.42 -11.97 6.55
C LEU A 18 -10.91 -12.20 6.54
N ALA A 19 -10.31 -12.42 5.37
CA ALA A 19 -8.87 -12.65 5.26
C ALA A 19 -8.07 -11.40 5.68
N TRP A 20 -8.46 -10.22 5.19
CA TRP A 20 -7.79 -8.97 5.53
C TRP A 20 -8.00 -8.61 7.01
N GLY A 21 -9.20 -8.83 7.53
CA GLY A 21 -9.50 -8.53 8.94
C GLY A 21 -8.82 -9.46 9.91
N LEU A 22 -8.71 -10.74 9.56
CA LEU A 22 -7.93 -11.69 10.35
C LEU A 22 -6.45 -11.36 10.29
N ALA A 23 -5.91 -10.96 9.13
CA ALA A 23 -4.51 -10.56 9.01
C ALA A 23 -4.19 -9.33 9.88
N LEU A 24 -5.06 -8.31 9.88
CA LEU A 24 -4.90 -7.14 10.74
C LEU A 24 -5.08 -7.47 12.22
N ALA A 25 -6.04 -8.33 12.56
CA ALA A 25 -6.24 -8.83 13.91
C ALA A 25 -5.00 -9.58 14.44
N ILE A 26 -4.45 -10.48 13.62
CA ILE A 26 -3.21 -11.20 13.94
C ILE A 26 -2.07 -10.21 14.11
N PHE A 27 -1.94 -9.24 13.21
CA PHE A 27 -0.90 -8.21 13.31
C PHE A 27 -0.98 -7.43 14.64
N ALA A 28 -2.17 -6.98 15.05
CA ALA A 28 -2.36 -6.28 16.32
C ALA A 28 -2.03 -7.14 17.56
N VAL A 29 -2.48 -8.40 17.60
CA VAL A 29 -2.20 -9.29 18.75
C VAL A 29 -0.73 -9.69 18.77
N PHE A 30 -0.19 -10.09 17.63
CA PHE A 30 1.16 -10.60 17.53
C PHE A 30 2.19 -9.50 17.79
N SER A 31 1.99 -8.30 17.25
CA SER A 31 2.87 -7.15 17.53
C SER A 31 2.95 -6.85 19.03
N MET A 32 1.87 -6.97 19.79
CA MET A 32 1.92 -6.81 21.24
C MET A 32 2.62 -7.98 21.93
N TRP A 33 2.37 -9.21 21.49
CA TRP A 33 3.06 -10.37 22.04
C TRP A 33 4.57 -10.31 21.81
N THR A 34 5.04 -9.82 20.67
CA THR A 34 6.48 -9.71 20.41
C THR A 34 7.09 -8.42 20.95
N ASN A 35 6.57 -7.27 20.52
CA ASN A 35 7.17 -5.99 20.80
C ASN A 35 6.93 -5.57 22.26
N TRP A 36 5.74 -5.74 22.83
CA TRP A 36 5.53 -5.37 24.24
C TRP A 36 6.14 -6.40 25.20
N ARG A 37 5.72 -7.67 25.07
CA ARG A 37 6.05 -8.69 26.06
C ARG A 37 7.50 -9.18 25.98
N ASN A 38 8.07 -9.31 24.79
CA ASN A 38 9.42 -9.86 24.64
C ASN A 38 10.50 -8.76 24.57
N GLU A 39 10.22 -7.63 23.91
CA GLU A 39 11.20 -6.53 23.76
C GLU A 39 11.24 -5.59 24.97
N TYR A 40 10.07 -5.31 25.60
CA TYR A 40 9.96 -4.42 26.77
C TYR A 40 9.32 -5.13 28.00
N PRO A 41 9.94 -6.21 28.52
CA PRO A 41 9.35 -7.04 29.59
C PRO A 41 9.36 -6.37 30.97
N SER A 42 10.27 -5.43 31.23
CA SER A 42 10.43 -4.75 32.52
C SER A 42 10.00 -3.28 32.46
N ASP A 43 9.60 -2.73 33.60
CA ASP A 43 9.22 -1.31 33.70
C ASP A 43 10.40 -0.38 33.37
N GLU A 44 11.63 -0.76 33.71
CA GLU A 44 12.84 -0.02 33.30
C GLU A 44 12.98 0.04 31.77
N ALA A 45 12.75 -1.07 31.06
CA ALA A 45 12.83 -1.08 29.59
C ALA A 45 11.75 -0.20 28.94
N ARG A 46 10.56 -0.15 29.54
CA ARG A 46 9.44 0.68 29.08
C ARG A 46 9.67 2.17 29.35
N GLN A 47 10.29 2.53 30.47
CA GLN A 47 10.71 3.90 30.75
C GLN A 47 11.81 4.36 29.80
N LEU A 48 12.81 3.51 29.53
CA LEU A 48 13.82 3.77 28.52
C LEU A 48 13.21 3.99 27.13
N LEU A 49 12.16 3.23 26.77
CA LEU A 49 11.42 3.45 25.52
C LEU A 49 10.77 4.84 25.49
N ALA A 50 10.11 5.27 26.56
CA ALA A 50 9.52 6.60 26.65
C ALA A 50 10.57 7.70 26.56
N GLU A 51 11.69 7.56 27.27
CA GLU A 51 12.83 8.49 27.18
C GLU A 51 13.39 8.55 25.75
N GLN A 52 13.50 7.43 25.05
CA GLN A 52 13.92 7.39 23.64
C GLN A 52 12.92 8.08 22.70
N VAL A 53 11.62 7.98 22.99
CA VAL A 53 10.59 8.69 22.22
C VAL A 53 10.68 10.19 22.45
N ASP A 54 10.76 10.62 23.70
CA ASP A 54 10.75 12.03 24.11
C ASP A 54 12.03 12.76 23.68
N SER A 55 13.16 12.08 23.80
CA SER A 55 14.46 12.58 23.32
C SER A 55 14.51 12.68 21.79
N GLY A 56 13.68 11.90 21.08
CA GLY A 56 13.61 11.90 19.62
C GLY A 56 14.42 10.79 18.94
N GLY A 57 14.99 9.86 19.71
CA GLY A 57 15.68 8.67 19.20
C GLY A 57 14.78 7.73 18.38
N LEU A 58 13.46 7.81 18.52
CA LEU A 58 12.51 7.00 17.73
C LEU A 58 11.67 7.82 16.73
N ARG A 59 12.11 9.03 16.35
CA ARG A 59 11.37 9.88 15.39
C ARG A 59 11.10 9.19 14.05
N PHE A 60 11.99 8.30 13.61
CA PHE A 60 11.78 7.54 12.39
C PHE A 60 10.56 6.60 12.47
N ALA A 61 10.36 5.94 13.62
CA ALA A 61 9.23 5.05 13.84
C ALA A 61 7.90 5.82 13.78
N GLN A 62 7.92 7.12 14.12
CA GLN A 62 6.75 7.98 14.03
C GLN A 62 6.28 8.19 12.58
N VAL A 63 7.15 8.05 11.58
CA VAL A 63 6.74 8.12 10.16
C VAL A 63 5.85 6.93 9.79
N LEU A 64 6.15 5.75 10.35
CA LEU A 64 5.46 4.49 10.07
C LEU A 64 4.26 4.26 10.98
N PHE A 65 4.33 4.67 12.24
CA PHE A 65 3.32 4.34 13.26
C PHE A 65 2.52 5.55 13.74
N GLY A 66 2.89 6.76 13.34
CA GLY A 66 2.24 8.00 13.78
C GLY A 66 2.80 8.51 15.11
N GLN A 67 2.05 9.40 15.75
CA GLN A 67 2.49 10.06 16.98
C GLN A 67 2.44 9.08 18.17
N PRO A 68 3.56 8.91 18.89
CA PRO A 68 3.59 8.13 20.11
C PRO A 68 2.97 8.94 21.26
N GLU A 69 2.14 8.29 22.07
CA GLU A 69 1.56 8.85 23.29
C GLU A 69 1.56 7.75 24.36
N ARG A 70 2.10 8.06 25.55
CA ARG A 70 2.18 7.14 26.71
C ARG A 70 2.69 5.73 26.35
N VAL A 71 3.84 5.69 25.66
CA VAL A 71 4.45 4.45 25.15
C VAL A 71 5.03 3.55 26.24
N ASP A 72 5.25 4.09 27.43
CA ASP A 72 5.59 3.38 28.66
C ASP A 72 4.42 2.56 29.22
N GLU A 73 3.20 2.79 28.73
CA GLU A 73 2.01 2.02 29.06
C GLU A 73 1.56 1.14 27.90
N PHE A 74 1.08 -0.07 28.24
CA PHE A 74 0.61 -1.05 27.25
C PHE A 74 -0.40 -0.46 26.25
N ARG A 75 -1.33 0.35 26.74
CA ARG A 75 -2.41 0.91 25.89
C ARG A 75 -1.91 1.96 24.91
N GLY A 76 -1.00 2.83 25.34
CA GLY A 76 -0.42 3.84 24.47
C GLY A 76 0.48 3.20 23.43
N HIS A 77 1.26 2.20 23.85
CA HIS A 77 2.05 1.39 22.93
C HIS A 77 1.21 0.60 21.92
N LEU A 78 0.10 0.01 22.35
CA LEU A 78 -0.86 -0.67 21.48
C LEU A 78 -1.50 0.29 20.47
N GLU A 79 -1.84 1.52 20.89
CA GLU A 79 -2.37 2.54 19.98
C GLU A 79 -1.32 2.96 18.94
N TRP A 80 -0.07 3.13 19.35
CA TRP A 80 1.02 3.53 18.47
C TRP A 80 1.52 2.38 17.57
N ARG A 81 2.14 1.34 18.14
CA ARG A 81 2.73 0.23 17.37
C ARG A 81 1.70 -0.76 16.85
N GLY A 82 0.67 -1.05 17.64
CA GLY A 82 -0.36 -2.01 17.25
C GLY A 82 -1.27 -1.43 16.18
N LEU A 83 -1.78 -0.20 16.36
CA LEU A 83 -2.78 0.40 15.47
C LEU A 83 -2.21 1.37 14.43
N GLY A 84 -0.99 1.89 14.58
CA GLY A 84 -0.44 2.95 13.72
C GLY A 84 -0.46 2.71 12.20
N LEU A 85 -0.27 1.46 11.76
CA LEU A 85 -0.35 1.08 10.33
C LEU A 85 -1.77 0.80 9.83
N HIS A 86 -2.74 0.61 10.74
CA HIS A 86 -4.10 0.22 10.37
C HIS A 86 -4.84 1.24 9.49
N PRO A 87 -4.70 2.57 9.66
CA PRO A 87 -5.35 3.54 8.78
C PRO A 87 -4.96 3.36 7.31
N LEU A 88 -3.68 3.07 7.06
CA LEU A 88 -3.16 2.79 5.74
C LEU A 88 -3.69 1.46 5.20
N LEU A 89 -3.61 0.38 5.99
CA LEU A 89 -3.98 -0.96 5.54
C LEU A 89 -5.50 -1.13 5.35
N LEU A 90 -6.32 -0.58 6.24
CA LEU A 90 -7.78 -0.56 6.07
C LEU A 90 -8.19 0.40 4.95
N GLY A 91 -7.59 1.59 4.88
CA GLY A 91 -7.82 2.51 3.77
C GLY A 91 -7.54 1.85 2.41
N LEU A 92 -6.44 1.10 2.30
CA LEU A 92 -6.05 0.39 1.09
C LEU A 92 -7.08 -0.67 0.71
N PHE A 93 -7.51 -1.50 1.68
CA PHE A 93 -8.58 -2.47 1.46
C PHE A 93 -9.86 -1.78 0.95
N MET A 94 -10.24 -0.65 1.56
CA MET A 94 -11.43 0.09 1.18
C MET A 94 -11.32 0.70 -0.22
N VAL A 95 -10.15 1.22 -0.62
CA VAL A 95 -9.90 1.70 -1.99
C VAL A 95 -10.03 0.56 -3.00
N ILE A 96 -9.41 -0.59 -2.74
CA ILE A 96 -9.46 -1.76 -3.62
C ILE A 96 -10.90 -2.27 -3.76
N SER A 97 -11.63 -2.37 -2.65
CA SER A 97 -13.01 -2.87 -2.62
C SER A 97 -13.97 -1.88 -3.28
N ALA A 98 -13.85 -0.59 -2.98
CA ALA A 98 -14.69 0.46 -3.55
C ALA A 98 -14.57 0.54 -5.07
N THR A 99 -13.34 0.49 -5.59
CA THR A 99 -13.10 0.50 -7.05
C THR A 99 -13.53 -0.81 -7.71
N ALA A 100 -13.48 -1.94 -7.01
CA ALA A 100 -13.93 -3.24 -7.51
C ALA A 100 -15.45 -3.32 -7.73
N VAL A 101 -16.23 -2.73 -6.81
CA VAL A 101 -17.71 -2.76 -6.85
C VAL A 101 -18.30 -1.60 -7.66
N SER A 102 -17.50 -0.57 -7.95
CA SER A 102 -17.86 0.52 -8.87
C SER A 102 -17.33 0.25 -10.28
N ARG A 103 -16.18 0.84 -10.66
CA ARG A 103 -15.62 0.69 -12.02
C ARG A 103 -15.29 -0.74 -12.39
N GLY A 104 -14.88 -1.56 -11.44
CA GLY A 104 -14.69 -2.98 -11.68
C GLY A 104 -15.98 -3.70 -12.10
N ALA A 105 -17.12 -3.35 -11.49
CA ALA A 105 -18.41 -3.95 -11.84
C ALA A 105 -18.92 -3.44 -13.20
N GLU A 106 -18.64 -2.18 -13.54
CA GLU A 106 -18.86 -1.63 -14.89
C GLU A 106 -18.01 -2.35 -15.95
N GLU A 107 -16.70 -2.52 -15.71
CA GLU A 107 -15.80 -3.20 -16.66
C GLU A 107 -16.17 -4.68 -16.89
N ARG A 108 -16.80 -5.33 -15.92
CA ARG A 108 -17.28 -6.72 -16.04
C ARG A 108 -18.69 -6.82 -16.65
N GLY A 109 -19.33 -5.71 -16.98
CA GLY A 109 -20.73 -5.68 -17.46
C GLY A 109 -21.76 -6.04 -16.39
N GLU A 110 -21.35 -6.20 -15.11
CA GLU A 110 -22.26 -6.55 -14.01
C GLU A 110 -23.25 -5.42 -13.75
N LEU A 111 -22.79 -4.17 -13.87
CA LEU A 111 -23.64 -3.00 -13.65
C LEU A 111 -24.69 -2.81 -14.76
N ASP A 112 -24.43 -3.25 -15.99
CA ASP A 112 -25.40 -3.13 -17.10
C ASP A 112 -26.67 -3.94 -16.81
N LEU A 113 -26.50 -5.15 -16.26
CA LEU A 113 -27.62 -6.01 -15.84
C LEU A 113 -28.43 -5.40 -14.69
N VAL A 114 -27.76 -4.75 -13.74
CA VAL A 114 -28.42 -4.12 -12.58
C VAL A 114 -29.13 -2.83 -13.01
N LEU A 115 -28.53 -2.06 -13.91
CA LEU A 115 -29.07 -0.80 -14.44
C LEU A 115 -30.25 -1.02 -15.40
N ALA A 116 -30.36 -2.19 -16.04
CA ALA A 116 -31.52 -2.56 -16.85
C ALA A 116 -32.79 -2.81 -16.02
N GLY A 117 -32.65 -3.08 -14.71
CA GLY A 117 -33.79 -3.27 -13.80
C GLY A 117 -34.48 -1.95 -13.44
N PRO A 118 -35.76 -1.99 -12.99
CA PRO A 118 -36.53 -0.80 -12.61
C PRO A 118 -36.11 -0.25 -11.23
N ARG A 119 -34.83 0.13 -11.07
CA ARG A 119 -34.29 0.73 -9.84
C ARG A 119 -33.60 2.05 -10.12
N ARG A 120 -33.77 3.01 -9.20
CA ARG A 120 -33.09 4.30 -9.27
C ARG A 120 -31.58 4.11 -9.10
N ARG A 121 -30.78 4.78 -9.94
CA ARG A 121 -29.30 4.73 -9.88
C ARG A 121 -28.74 5.13 -8.52
N SER A 122 -29.34 6.13 -7.86
CA SER A 122 -28.98 6.54 -6.50
C SER A 122 -29.16 5.42 -5.48
N ARG A 123 -30.22 4.62 -5.60
CA ARG A 123 -30.46 3.47 -4.72
C ARG A 123 -29.43 2.36 -4.96
N ILE A 124 -29.04 2.11 -6.20
CA ILE A 124 -27.98 1.14 -6.53
C ILE A 124 -26.67 1.57 -5.85
N PHE A 125 -26.28 2.83 -6.03
CA PHE A 125 -25.07 3.38 -5.39
C PHE A 125 -25.12 3.27 -3.86
N LEU A 126 -26.23 3.68 -3.24
CA LEU A 126 -26.40 3.60 -1.78
C LEU A 126 -26.34 2.15 -1.27
N GLU A 127 -26.97 1.20 -1.97
CA GLU A 127 -26.89 -0.21 -1.60
C GLU A 127 -25.47 -0.78 -1.76
N GLN A 128 -24.72 -0.38 -2.80
CA GLN A 128 -23.31 -0.76 -2.96
C GLN A 128 -22.42 -0.17 -1.85
N ALA A 129 -22.58 1.12 -1.56
CA ALA A 129 -21.86 1.80 -0.48
C ALA A 129 -22.20 1.18 0.89
N ALA A 130 -23.47 0.83 1.14
CA ALA A 130 -23.87 0.12 2.35
C ALA A 130 -23.25 -1.27 2.45
N GLY A 131 -23.15 -2.01 1.33
CA GLY A 131 -22.46 -3.30 1.30
C GLY A 131 -20.96 -3.20 1.65
N LEU A 132 -20.28 -2.16 1.16
CA LEU A 132 -18.90 -1.83 1.56
C LEU A 132 -18.82 -1.41 3.04
N GLY A 133 -19.82 -0.66 3.53
CA GLY A 133 -19.93 -0.30 4.94
C GLY A 133 -20.03 -1.54 5.85
N LEU A 134 -20.83 -2.54 5.47
CA LEU A 134 -20.89 -3.82 6.20
C LEU A 134 -19.55 -4.56 6.19
N ALA A 135 -18.82 -4.52 5.07
CA ALA A 135 -17.45 -5.07 4.99
C ALA A 135 -16.50 -4.37 5.96
N LEU A 136 -16.54 -3.03 5.99
CA LEU A 136 -15.73 -2.23 6.92
C LEU A 136 -16.08 -2.50 8.38
N LEU A 137 -17.37 -2.57 8.72
CA LEU A 137 -17.81 -2.88 10.09
C LEU A 137 -17.36 -4.27 10.54
N THR A 138 -17.38 -5.25 9.63
CA THR A 138 -16.88 -6.62 9.92
C THR A 138 -15.37 -6.59 10.19
N LEU A 139 -14.60 -5.86 9.37
CA LEU A 139 -13.16 -5.65 9.57
C LEU A 139 -12.87 -5.00 10.92
N CYS A 140 -13.54 -3.90 11.22
CA CYS A 140 -13.38 -3.17 12.47
C CYS A 140 -13.78 -4.02 13.67
N PHE A 141 -14.81 -4.86 13.57
CA PHE A 141 -15.17 -5.79 14.64
C PHE A 141 -14.05 -6.79 14.92
N LEU A 142 -13.41 -7.35 13.88
CA LEU A 142 -12.27 -8.26 14.06
C LEU A 142 -11.06 -7.56 14.69
N VAL A 143 -10.76 -6.33 14.26
CA VAL A 143 -9.68 -5.52 14.86
C VAL A 143 -9.99 -5.16 16.31
N TRP A 144 -11.24 -4.81 16.63
CA TRP A 144 -11.65 -4.54 18.01
C TRP A 144 -11.49 -5.76 18.91
N LEU A 145 -11.92 -6.95 18.47
CA LEU A 145 -11.68 -8.18 19.21
C LEU A 145 -10.17 -8.44 19.40
N ALA A 146 -9.36 -8.19 18.37
CA ALA A 146 -7.91 -8.34 18.44
C ALA A 146 -7.28 -7.40 19.47
N VAL A 147 -7.72 -6.13 19.53
CA VAL A 147 -7.28 -5.17 20.54
C VAL A 147 -7.60 -5.70 21.95
N LEU A 148 -8.79 -6.26 22.18
CA LEU A 148 -9.12 -6.84 23.48
C LEU A 148 -8.26 -8.06 23.83
N VAL A 149 -7.98 -8.93 22.86
CA VAL A 149 -7.16 -10.14 23.03
C VAL A 149 -5.67 -9.80 23.17
N SER A 150 -5.22 -8.67 22.63
CA SER A 150 -3.81 -8.27 22.64
C SER A 150 -3.25 -8.08 24.05
N GLY A 151 -4.05 -7.59 25.00
CA GLY A 151 -3.65 -7.45 26.41
C GLY A 151 -3.25 -8.79 27.02
N PRO A 152 -4.19 -9.75 27.15
CA PRO A 152 -3.89 -11.08 27.68
C PRO A 152 -2.76 -11.80 26.94
N ALA A 153 -2.68 -11.65 25.61
CA ALA A 153 -1.59 -12.22 24.82
C ALA A 153 -0.23 -11.64 25.24
N ALA A 154 -0.16 -10.32 25.48
CA ALA A 154 1.02 -9.63 25.95
C ALA A 154 1.29 -9.80 27.46
N GLY A 155 0.42 -10.50 28.21
CA GLY A 155 0.54 -10.65 29.66
C GLY A 155 -0.03 -9.46 30.45
N GLU A 156 -0.79 -8.60 29.79
CA GLU A 156 -1.41 -7.39 30.36
C GLU A 156 -2.93 -7.59 30.55
N PRO A 157 -3.58 -6.77 31.39
CA PRO A 157 -5.04 -6.77 31.50
C PRO A 157 -5.73 -6.46 30.17
N ILE A 158 -6.97 -6.93 30.03
CA ILE A 158 -7.81 -6.60 28.86
C ILE A 158 -8.00 -5.08 28.79
N PRO A 159 -7.72 -4.43 27.65
CA PRO A 159 -7.96 -3.00 27.47
C PRO A 159 -9.43 -2.62 27.71
N PRO A 160 -9.72 -1.43 28.26
CA PRO A 160 -11.09 -0.98 28.46
C PRO A 160 -11.88 -1.00 27.15
N ALA A 161 -12.93 -1.82 27.09
CA ALA A 161 -13.64 -2.11 25.85
C ALA A 161 -14.23 -0.86 25.15
N GLY A 162 -14.66 0.13 25.94
CA GLY A 162 -15.16 1.41 25.42
C GLY A 162 -14.06 2.24 24.74
N ARG A 163 -12.87 2.31 25.32
CA ARG A 163 -11.71 3.01 24.74
C ARG A 163 -11.21 2.30 23.47
N ALA A 164 -11.11 0.98 23.53
CA ALA A 164 -10.79 0.15 22.36
C ALA A 164 -11.81 0.37 21.22
N LEU A 165 -13.10 0.43 21.54
CA LEU A 165 -14.14 0.70 20.56
C LEU A 165 -13.99 2.09 19.93
N LEU A 166 -13.69 3.12 20.73
CA LEU A 166 -13.47 4.48 20.24
C LEU A 166 -12.27 4.57 19.28
N SER A 167 -11.13 3.96 19.61
CA SER A 167 -9.97 3.92 18.70
C SER A 167 -10.30 3.22 17.38
N VAL A 168 -11.04 2.11 17.44
CA VAL A 168 -11.48 1.37 16.25
C VAL A 168 -12.53 2.14 15.44
N LEU A 169 -13.42 2.90 16.09
CA LEU A 169 -14.39 3.76 15.40
C LEU A 169 -13.72 4.95 14.71
N ASN A 170 -12.71 5.56 15.34
CA ASN A 170 -11.88 6.60 14.72
C ASN A 170 -11.19 6.04 13.45
N LEU A 171 -10.62 4.83 13.56
CA LEU A 171 -10.02 4.10 12.45
C LEU A 171 -11.04 3.76 11.34
N ALA A 172 -12.25 3.33 11.72
CA ALA A 172 -13.34 3.03 10.79
C ALA A 172 -13.73 4.29 10.00
N LEU A 173 -13.80 5.43 10.66
CA LEU A 173 -14.16 6.70 10.03
C LEU A 173 -13.09 7.17 9.03
N ALA A 174 -11.81 7.04 9.39
CA ALA A 174 -10.70 7.30 8.48
C ALA A 174 -10.75 6.39 7.24
N ALA A 175 -10.96 5.08 7.42
CA ALA A 175 -11.08 4.13 6.32
C ALA A 175 -12.34 4.39 5.45
N ALA A 176 -13.45 4.81 6.06
CA ALA A 176 -14.67 5.19 5.36
C ALA A 176 -14.47 6.42 4.48
N LEU A 177 -13.66 7.40 4.91
CA LEU A 177 -13.30 8.54 4.07
C LEU A 177 -12.59 8.09 2.79
N PHE A 178 -11.61 7.19 2.88
CA PHE A 178 -10.90 6.68 1.69
C PHE A 178 -11.77 5.77 0.82
N MET A 179 -12.73 5.05 1.39
CA MET A 179 -13.80 4.39 0.63
C MET A 179 -14.59 5.42 -0.20
N ALA A 180 -15.04 6.51 0.44
CA ALA A 180 -15.82 7.55 -0.19
C ALA A 180 -15.04 8.28 -1.28
N LEU A 181 -13.77 8.61 -1.03
CA LEU A 181 -12.86 9.20 -2.01
C LEU A 181 -12.62 8.26 -3.19
N ALA A 182 -12.44 6.96 -2.95
CA ALA A 182 -12.30 5.98 -4.04
C ALA A 182 -13.55 5.89 -4.91
N LEU A 183 -14.74 5.91 -4.31
CA LEU A 183 -16.01 5.97 -5.04
C LEU A 183 -16.16 7.30 -5.81
N LEU A 184 -15.67 8.41 -5.26
CA LEU A 184 -15.70 9.72 -5.93
C LEU A 184 -14.73 9.76 -7.12
N VAL A 185 -13.48 9.35 -6.92
CA VAL A 185 -12.45 9.25 -7.97
C VAL A 185 -12.91 8.32 -9.10
N ALA A 186 -13.60 7.24 -8.76
CA ALA A 186 -14.20 6.33 -9.73
C ALA A 186 -15.19 7.04 -10.69
N GLN A 187 -15.78 8.18 -10.34
CA GLN A 187 -16.66 8.91 -11.26
C GLN A 187 -15.90 9.60 -12.39
N PHE A 188 -14.61 9.91 -12.20
CA PHE A 188 -13.75 10.59 -13.15
C PHE A 188 -12.81 9.65 -13.91
N ALA A 189 -12.58 8.44 -13.39
CA ALA A 189 -11.68 7.45 -13.99
C ALA A 189 -12.40 6.50 -14.95
N ARG A 190 -11.79 6.24 -16.12
CA ARG A 190 -12.32 5.31 -17.14
C ARG A 190 -12.17 3.83 -16.79
N SER A 191 -11.29 3.49 -15.85
CA SER A 191 -10.98 2.11 -15.49
C SER A 191 -10.87 1.91 -13.99
N ARG A 192 -11.11 0.69 -13.51
CA ARG A 192 -10.90 0.28 -12.11
C ARG A 192 -9.47 0.58 -11.68
N ARG A 193 -8.51 0.25 -12.55
CA ARG A 193 -7.08 0.46 -12.32
C ARG A 193 -6.72 1.92 -12.14
N ALA A 194 -7.21 2.81 -13.01
CA ALA A 194 -6.96 4.24 -12.88
C ALA A 194 -7.58 4.81 -11.59
N ALA A 195 -8.82 4.43 -11.29
CA ALA A 195 -9.50 4.85 -10.06
C ALA A 195 -8.72 4.42 -8.81
N GLY A 196 -8.33 3.15 -8.75
CA GLY A 196 -7.61 2.58 -7.63
C GLY A 196 -6.21 3.18 -7.45
N SER A 197 -5.51 3.46 -8.56
CA SER A 197 -4.18 4.07 -8.51
C SER A 197 -4.23 5.50 -7.96
N VAL A 198 -5.19 6.32 -8.43
CA VAL A 198 -5.34 7.69 -7.96
C VAL A 198 -5.80 7.72 -6.50
N ALA A 199 -6.83 6.96 -6.13
CA ALA A 199 -7.32 6.91 -4.76
C ALA A 199 -6.29 6.32 -3.78
N GLY A 200 -5.56 5.29 -4.20
CA GLY A 200 -4.46 4.71 -3.41
C GLY A 200 -3.29 5.68 -3.25
N ALA A 201 -2.92 6.43 -4.29
CA ALA A 201 -1.91 7.48 -4.19
C ALA A 201 -2.32 8.59 -3.22
N ILE A 202 -3.58 9.02 -3.25
CA ILE A 202 -4.12 10.00 -2.28
C ILE A 202 -4.00 9.46 -0.86
N LEU A 203 -4.34 8.19 -0.62
CA LEU A 203 -4.20 7.55 0.69
C LEU A 203 -2.74 7.51 1.18
N VAL A 204 -1.83 6.98 0.36
CA VAL A 204 -0.41 6.86 0.74
C VAL A 204 0.20 8.24 0.97
N ALA A 205 -0.07 9.21 0.09
CA ALA A 205 0.40 10.58 0.24
C ALA A 205 -0.15 11.23 1.52
N SER A 206 -1.44 11.00 1.83
CA SER A 206 -2.05 11.49 3.08
C SER A 206 -1.36 10.89 4.30
N PHE A 207 -1.10 9.59 4.29
CA PHE A 207 -0.46 8.88 5.40
C PHE A 207 0.95 9.43 5.66
N LEU A 208 1.75 9.50 4.60
CA LEU A 208 3.10 10.03 4.68
C LEU A 208 3.10 11.51 5.08
N TRP A 209 2.23 12.34 4.53
CA TRP A 209 2.17 13.77 4.86
C TRP A 209 1.82 14.02 6.32
N ALA A 210 0.86 13.26 6.87
CA ALA A 210 0.47 13.38 8.28
C ALA A 210 1.62 13.04 9.23
N ASN A 211 2.37 11.97 8.92
CA ASN A 211 3.39 11.43 9.79
C ASN A 211 4.76 12.09 9.58
N LEU A 212 5.12 12.49 8.36
CA LEU A 212 6.37 13.20 8.10
C LEU A 212 6.43 14.56 8.76
N GLY A 213 5.29 15.24 8.93
CA GLY A 213 5.24 16.48 9.70
C GLY A 213 5.54 16.31 11.20
N LEU A 214 5.61 15.08 11.73
CA LEU A 214 6.13 14.81 13.08
C LEU A 214 7.67 14.91 13.14
N VAL A 215 8.33 14.56 12.03
CA VAL A 215 9.79 14.52 11.94
C VAL A 215 10.34 15.82 11.34
N ALA A 216 9.74 16.31 10.27
CA ALA A 216 10.10 17.55 9.64
C ALA A 216 9.33 18.71 10.28
N THR A 217 9.96 19.42 11.23
CA THR A 217 9.35 20.55 11.97
C THR A 217 8.87 21.66 11.04
N SER A 218 9.53 21.87 9.89
CA SER A 218 9.09 22.81 8.84
C SER A 218 7.74 22.45 8.20
N LEU A 219 7.37 21.17 8.19
CA LEU A 219 6.09 20.67 7.67
C LEU A 219 5.02 20.57 8.77
N GLY A 220 5.38 20.75 10.05
CA GLY A 220 4.48 20.59 11.18
C GLY A 220 3.19 21.42 11.07
N GLY A 221 3.31 22.68 10.66
CA GLY A 221 2.17 23.60 10.46
C GLY A 221 1.27 23.24 9.28
N TRP A 222 1.69 22.33 8.39
CA TRP A 222 0.98 21.94 7.18
C TRP A 222 0.36 20.54 7.27
N ARG A 223 0.53 19.84 8.39
CA ARG A 223 0.01 18.47 8.60
C ARG A 223 -1.49 18.37 8.39
N TRP A 224 -2.23 19.44 8.72
CA TRP A 224 -3.69 19.51 8.59
C TRP A 224 -4.22 19.33 7.16
N LEU A 225 -3.37 19.48 6.13
CA LEU A 225 -3.73 19.16 4.75
C LEU A 225 -4.00 17.67 4.53
N SER A 226 -3.42 16.79 5.35
CA SER A 226 -3.69 15.37 5.28
C SER A 226 -5.00 15.04 6.00
N PRO A 227 -5.95 14.33 5.37
CA PRO A 227 -7.11 13.81 6.06
C PRO A 227 -6.76 12.87 7.23
N LEU A 228 -5.59 12.20 7.17
CA LEU A 228 -5.13 11.31 8.25
C LEU A 228 -4.57 12.06 9.46
N TYR A 229 -4.29 13.36 9.34
CA TYR A 229 -4.03 14.20 10.51
C TYR A 229 -5.24 14.26 11.45
N LEU A 230 -6.47 14.26 10.91
CA LEU A 230 -7.69 14.26 11.73
C LEU A 230 -7.84 12.95 12.53
N TYR A 231 -7.39 11.83 11.96
CA TYR A 231 -7.34 10.57 12.68
C TYR A 231 -6.35 10.62 13.85
N SER A 232 -5.14 11.17 13.63
CA SER A 232 -4.10 11.25 14.67
C SER A 232 -4.41 12.24 15.81
N ARG A 233 -5.54 12.96 15.74
CA ARG A 233 -5.96 13.91 16.78
C ARG A 233 -6.69 13.27 17.95
N SER A 234 -6.94 11.96 17.92
CA SER A 234 -7.59 11.24 19.01
C SER A 234 -6.76 10.02 19.36
N THR A 235 -6.50 9.81 20.65
CA THR A 235 -5.77 8.67 21.21
C THR A 235 -6.56 7.99 22.32
N PRO A 236 -7.76 7.42 22.02
CA PRO A 236 -8.66 6.94 23.07
C PRO A 236 -8.10 5.81 23.94
N LEU A 237 -7.16 5.00 23.44
CA LEU A 237 -6.53 3.94 24.22
C LEU A 237 -5.43 4.48 25.13
N ALA A 238 -4.56 5.37 24.60
CA ALA A 238 -3.41 5.93 25.31
C ALA A 238 -3.85 6.79 26.50
N ASP A 239 -4.51 7.91 26.23
CA ASP A 239 -4.91 8.89 27.25
C ASP A 239 -6.44 8.96 27.44
N GLY A 240 -7.21 8.48 26.46
CA GLY A 240 -8.67 8.60 26.48
C GLY A 240 -9.18 9.85 25.77
N ASP A 241 -8.29 10.62 25.12
CA ASP A 241 -8.68 11.82 24.40
C ASP A 241 -9.42 11.47 23.10
N VAL A 242 -10.48 12.23 22.85
CA VAL A 242 -11.32 12.10 21.65
C VAL A 242 -11.61 13.48 21.11
N SER A 243 -10.98 13.82 20.00
CA SER A 243 -11.22 15.08 19.32
C SER A 243 -12.55 15.03 18.54
N VAL A 244 -13.62 15.48 19.19
CA VAL A 244 -14.98 15.53 18.60
C VAL A 244 -14.99 16.36 17.32
N SER A 245 -14.20 17.44 17.24
CA SER A 245 -14.09 18.27 16.03
C SER A 245 -13.41 17.53 14.88
N ALA A 246 -12.35 16.76 15.14
CA ALA A 246 -11.67 15.97 14.13
C ALA A 246 -12.54 14.81 13.62
N LEU A 247 -13.25 14.12 14.51
CA LEU A 247 -14.24 13.11 14.14
C LEU A 247 -15.39 13.70 13.33
N GLY A 248 -15.96 14.82 13.80
CA GLY A 248 -17.04 15.53 13.10
C GLY A 248 -16.63 15.97 11.69
N LEU A 249 -15.43 16.52 11.53
CA LEU A 249 -14.90 16.92 10.24
C LEU A 249 -14.65 15.71 9.32
N THR A 250 -14.09 14.61 9.83
CA THR A 250 -13.86 13.39 9.05
C THR A 250 -15.18 12.78 8.59
N ALA A 251 -16.20 12.77 9.46
CA ALA A 251 -17.56 12.32 9.10
C ALA A 251 -18.20 13.23 8.04
N LEU A 252 -18.06 14.54 8.17
CA LEU A 252 -18.55 15.52 7.19
C LEU A 252 -17.89 15.31 5.83
N LEU A 253 -16.57 15.19 5.78
CA LEU A 253 -15.82 14.94 4.53
C LEU A 253 -16.24 13.61 3.90
N THR A 254 -16.43 12.57 4.70
CA THR A 254 -16.91 11.25 4.23
C THR A 254 -18.30 11.37 3.63
N ALA A 255 -19.23 12.03 4.32
CA ALA A 255 -20.59 12.23 3.84
C ALA A 255 -20.63 13.09 2.56
N ALA A 256 -19.84 14.16 2.50
CA ALA A 256 -19.73 15.02 1.32
C ALA A 256 -19.16 14.28 0.11
N ALA A 257 -18.12 13.45 0.30
CA ALA A 257 -17.55 12.64 -0.76
C ALA A 257 -18.53 11.56 -1.25
N LEU A 258 -19.25 10.87 -0.36
CA LEU A 258 -20.29 9.90 -0.72
C LEU A 258 -21.47 10.55 -1.45
N ALA A 259 -21.94 11.69 -0.97
CA ALA A 259 -23.03 12.44 -1.58
C ALA A 259 -22.63 12.91 -2.99
N SER A 260 -21.42 13.44 -3.15
CA SER A 260 -20.88 13.87 -4.44
C SER A 260 -20.73 12.69 -5.41
N ALA A 261 -20.17 11.57 -4.94
CA ALA A 261 -20.01 10.36 -5.73
C ALA A 261 -21.36 9.80 -6.19
N GLY A 262 -22.35 9.73 -5.29
CA GLY A 262 -23.69 9.24 -5.59
C GLY A 262 -24.48 10.16 -6.52
N TRP A 263 -24.35 11.48 -6.34
CA TRP A 263 -24.96 12.47 -7.23
C TRP A 263 -24.38 12.39 -8.65
N LEU A 264 -23.05 12.31 -8.77
CA LEU A 264 -22.36 12.12 -10.05
C LEU A 264 -22.73 10.78 -10.70
N PHE A 265 -22.76 9.69 -9.94
CA PHE A 265 -23.15 8.37 -10.43
C PHE A 265 -24.58 8.36 -10.97
N ALA A 266 -25.51 9.06 -10.32
CA ALA A 266 -26.90 9.12 -10.75
C ALA A 266 -27.09 9.93 -12.04
N ARG A 267 -26.23 10.92 -12.31
CA ARG A 267 -26.35 11.83 -13.47
C ARG A 267 -25.49 11.44 -14.66
N ARG A 268 -24.35 10.79 -14.44
CA ARG A 268 -23.47 10.37 -15.54
C ARG A 268 -24.08 9.21 -16.31
N ASP A 269 -23.76 9.13 -17.59
CA ASP A 269 -24.10 7.95 -18.39
C ASP A 269 -23.34 6.72 -17.92
N ALA A 270 -23.95 5.55 -18.08
CA ALA A 270 -23.34 4.27 -17.73
C ALA A 270 -22.06 4.06 -18.55
N GLY A 271 -20.98 3.65 -17.90
CA GLY A 271 -19.65 3.52 -18.52
C GLY A 271 -18.94 4.84 -18.83
N ALA A 272 -19.65 5.99 -18.82
CA ALA A 272 -19.04 7.29 -19.07
C ALA A 272 -18.25 7.80 -17.84
N VAL A 273 -17.38 8.79 -18.09
CA VAL A 273 -16.66 9.54 -17.05
C VAL A 273 -17.19 10.95 -16.97
N VAL A 274 -17.23 11.50 -15.76
CA VAL A 274 -17.51 12.93 -15.55
C VAL A 274 -16.37 13.73 -16.17
N ARG A 275 -16.70 14.59 -17.14
CA ARG A 275 -15.74 15.53 -17.70
C ARG A 275 -15.74 16.78 -16.81
N ILE A 276 -14.56 17.13 -16.30
CA ILE A 276 -14.38 18.41 -15.62
C ILE A 276 -14.17 19.44 -16.73
N PRO A 277 -15.00 20.50 -16.84
CA PRO A 277 -14.73 21.61 -17.74
C PRO A 277 -13.48 22.32 -17.24
N PHE A 278 -12.32 21.97 -17.78
CA PHE A 278 -11.06 22.66 -17.52
C PHE A 278 -10.99 23.94 -18.38
N PRO A 279 -10.17 24.95 -18.01
CA PRO A 279 -10.02 26.15 -18.83
C PRO A 279 -9.52 25.78 -20.23
N GLY A 280 -10.00 26.49 -21.27
CA GLY A 280 -9.80 26.15 -22.68
C GLY A 280 -8.36 25.91 -23.15
N PHE A 281 -7.33 26.34 -22.40
CA PHE A 281 -5.94 26.00 -22.69
C PHE A 281 -5.60 24.52 -22.40
N ALA A 282 -6.20 23.94 -21.36
CA ALA A 282 -6.03 22.54 -21.00
C ALA A 282 -6.92 21.65 -21.88
N GLU A 283 -8.10 22.14 -22.30
CA GLU A 283 -8.87 21.51 -23.37
C GLU A 283 -8.11 21.57 -24.68
N ALA A 284 -7.54 22.70 -25.10
CA ALA A 284 -6.68 22.81 -26.29
C ALA A 284 -5.39 22.00 -26.17
N ALA A 285 -4.82 21.82 -24.97
CA ALA A 285 -3.71 20.90 -24.73
C ALA A 285 -4.18 19.44 -24.79
N SER A 286 -5.39 19.13 -24.30
CA SER A 286 -6.03 17.81 -24.36
C SER A 286 -6.58 17.48 -25.74
N GLU A 287 -6.88 18.46 -26.57
CA GLU A 287 -7.28 18.36 -27.98
C GLU A 287 -6.04 18.40 -28.88
N ARG A 288 -4.93 19.01 -28.47
CA ARG A 288 -3.63 18.74 -29.09
C ARG A 288 -3.09 17.37 -28.71
N ALA A 289 -3.39 16.89 -27.50
CA ALA A 289 -3.07 15.54 -27.04
C ALA A 289 -4.11 14.47 -27.43
N GLY A 290 -5.33 14.89 -27.78
CA GLY A 290 -6.53 14.07 -27.97
C GLY A 290 -7.27 14.32 -29.29
N SER A 291 -6.80 15.28 -30.11
CA SER A 291 -6.52 14.96 -31.50
C SER A 291 -5.54 13.81 -31.40
N VAL A 292 -6.11 12.63 -31.47
CA VAL A 292 -5.38 11.39 -31.59
C VAL A 292 -4.68 11.55 -32.92
N SER A 293 -3.50 12.17 -32.91
CA SER A 293 -2.46 11.77 -33.82
C SER A 293 -2.48 10.26 -33.75
N HIS A 294 -2.64 9.62 -34.90
CA HIS A 294 -2.44 8.19 -35.12
C HIS A 294 -0.98 7.82 -34.78
N ARG A 295 -0.49 8.22 -33.60
CA ARG A 295 0.80 7.88 -33.03
C ARG A 295 0.68 6.42 -32.67
N THR A 296 1.09 5.60 -33.63
CA THR A 296 1.48 4.20 -33.50
C THR A 296 2.71 4.02 -32.60
N TRP A 297 3.07 5.06 -31.82
CA TRP A 297 4.18 5.01 -30.87
C TRP A 297 3.95 3.88 -29.88
N LEU A 298 4.97 3.03 -29.81
CA LEU A 298 4.97 1.81 -29.02
C LEU A 298 3.80 0.85 -29.33
N LEU A 299 3.33 0.79 -30.57
CA LEU A 299 2.35 -0.21 -31.05
C LEU A 299 2.93 -1.21 -32.06
N GLY A 300 4.24 -1.16 -32.34
CA GLY A 300 4.91 -2.04 -33.30
C GLY A 300 5.07 -3.50 -32.83
N GLY A 301 4.72 -3.82 -31.57
CA GLY A 301 4.73 -5.19 -31.06
C GLY A 301 4.18 -5.30 -29.62
N SER A 302 3.98 -6.52 -29.12
CA SER A 302 3.33 -6.77 -27.82
C SER A 302 4.12 -6.22 -26.63
N VAL A 303 5.46 -6.21 -26.69
CA VAL A 303 6.31 -5.57 -25.66
C VAL A 303 6.04 -4.07 -25.62
N GLN A 304 6.05 -3.43 -26.79
CA GLN A 304 5.85 -1.99 -26.89
C GLN A 304 4.46 -1.58 -26.40
N ARG A 305 3.43 -2.35 -26.80
CA ARG A 305 2.06 -2.13 -26.31
C ARG A 305 1.95 -2.33 -24.81
N GLY A 306 2.56 -3.39 -24.27
CA GLY A 306 2.63 -3.62 -22.83
C GLY A 306 3.30 -2.47 -22.08
N LEU A 307 4.38 -1.93 -22.64
CA LEU A 307 5.06 -0.77 -22.08
C LEU A 307 4.14 0.46 -22.12
N ARG A 308 3.48 0.73 -23.25
CA ARG A 308 2.51 1.83 -23.38
C ARG A 308 1.39 1.76 -22.34
N GLU A 309 0.84 0.58 -22.09
CA GLU A 309 -0.19 0.35 -21.07
C GLU A 309 0.35 0.49 -19.63
N ALA A 310 1.64 0.19 -19.44
CA ALA A 310 2.32 0.33 -18.16
C ALA A 310 2.81 1.76 -17.90
N LEU A 311 3.10 2.58 -18.92
CA LEU A 311 3.77 3.88 -18.79
C LEU A 311 3.05 4.83 -17.85
N GLY A 312 1.73 5.02 -17.99
CA GLY A 312 0.98 5.94 -17.12
C GLY A 312 1.14 5.57 -15.64
N PRO A 313 0.86 4.32 -15.24
CA PRO A 313 1.06 3.90 -13.86
C PRO A 313 2.52 3.80 -13.44
N THR A 314 3.44 3.50 -14.36
CA THR A 314 4.90 3.56 -14.09
C THR A 314 5.34 4.97 -13.75
N LEU A 315 4.85 5.98 -14.46
CA LEU A 315 5.15 7.38 -14.17
C LEU A 315 4.53 7.80 -12.84
N LEU A 316 3.27 7.45 -12.57
CA LEU A 316 2.62 7.77 -11.30
C LEU A 316 3.35 7.16 -10.10
N TRP A 317 3.61 5.85 -10.14
CA TRP A 317 4.29 5.13 -9.07
C TRP A 317 5.78 5.48 -9.00
N GLY A 318 6.43 5.67 -10.15
CA GLY A 318 7.83 6.10 -10.24
C GLY A 318 8.03 7.49 -9.64
N VAL A 319 7.19 8.47 -9.98
CA VAL A 319 7.22 9.81 -9.38
C VAL A 319 6.90 9.75 -7.89
N GLY A 320 5.88 8.98 -7.47
CA GLY A 320 5.59 8.79 -6.04
C GLY A 320 6.76 8.20 -5.27
N SER A 321 7.42 7.17 -5.83
CA SER A 321 8.60 6.53 -5.24
C SER A 321 9.82 7.45 -5.25
N ALA A 322 9.99 8.26 -6.29
CA ALA A 322 11.02 9.29 -6.39
C ALA A 322 10.84 10.40 -5.35
N LEU A 323 9.62 10.90 -5.18
CA LEU A 323 9.29 11.90 -4.16
C LEU A 323 9.52 11.32 -2.76
N PHE A 324 9.09 10.08 -2.52
CA PHE A 324 9.36 9.37 -1.27
C PHE A 324 10.87 9.25 -0.99
N ALA A 325 11.63 8.80 -2.00
CA ALA A 325 13.07 8.66 -1.89
C ALA A 325 13.77 10.00 -1.61
N ALA A 326 13.42 11.04 -2.37
CA ALA A 326 13.93 12.38 -2.18
C ALA A 326 13.65 12.90 -0.76
N LEU A 327 12.43 12.71 -0.27
CA LEU A 327 11.97 13.20 1.03
C LEU A 327 12.68 12.55 2.22
N PHE A 328 12.85 11.23 2.20
CA PHE A 328 13.61 10.54 3.26
C PHE A 328 15.10 10.88 3.20
N THR A 329 15.66 11.01 2.00
CA THR A 329 17.07 11.35 1.81
C THR A 329 17.37 12.77 2.29
N THR A 330 16.51 13.75 1.99
CA THR A 330 16.67 15.13 2.48
C THR A 330 16.45 15.28 3.98
N THR A 331 15.66 14.39 4.59
CA THR A 331 15.41 14.42 6.05
C THR A 331 16.50 13.68 6.83
N THR A 332 17.31 12.84 6.18
CA THR A 332 18.35 12.01 6.82
C THR A 332 19.33 12.81 7.70
N PRO A 333 19.88 13.97 7.27
CA PRO A 333 20.74 14.78 8.15
C PRO A 333 20.05 15.28 9.42
N SER A 334 18.76 15.61 9.32
CA SER A 334 17.97 16.07 10.47
C SER A 334 17.66 14.94 11.45
N ILE A 335 17.46 13.73 10.94
CA ILE A 335 17.33 12.52 11.78
C ILE A 335 18.66 12.27 12.50
N ARG A 336 19.79 12.28 11.78
CA ARG A 336 21.12 12.05 12.36
C ARG A 336 21.48 13.08 13.43
N ARG A 337 21.25 14.37 13.19
CA ARG A 337 21.47 15.43 14.20
C ARG A 337 20.66 15.20 15.47
N GLY A 338 19.42 14.73 15.34
CA GLY A 338 18.59 14.38 16.49
C GLY A 338 19.16 13.24 17.34
N PHE A 339 19.95 12.33 16.76
CA PHE A 339 20.68 11.30 17.51
C PHE A 339 22.00 11.82 18.11
N ASP A 340 22.74 12.66 17.39
CA ASP A 340 24.01 13.22 17.85
C ASP A 340 23.83 14.10 19.11
N ASP A 341 22.70 14.80 19.23
CA ASP A 341 22.38 15.67 20.37
C ASP A 341 22.05 14.90 21.68
N LEU A 342 21.94 13.57 21.61
CA LEU A 342 21.52 12.72 22.72
C LEU A 342 22.66 11.81 23.20
N SER A 343 23.50 12.31 24.09
CA SER A 343 24.66 11.56 24.62
C SER A 343 24.32 10.19 25.24
N GLU A 344 23.13 10.02 25.81
CA GLU A 344 22.64 8.75 26.40
C GLU A 344 22.12 7.73 25.36
N THR A 345 21.83 8.13 24.12
CA THR A 345 21.30 7.21 23.09
C THR A 345 22.35 6.33 22.42
N ARG A 346 23.66 6.60 22.55
CA ARG A 346 24.68 5.74 21.92
C ARG A 346 24.68 4.31 22.45
N GLU A 347 24.44 4.12 23.75
CA GLU A 347 24.30 2.78 24.34
C GLU A 347 22.95 2.13 24.03
N ALA A 348 21.89 2.95 23.88
CA ALA A 348 20.56 2.48 23.55
C ALA A 348 20.42 2.07 22.07
N VAL A 349 21.11 2.77 21.16
CA VAL A 349 21.18 2.46 19.73
C VAL A 349 22.03 1.22 19.45
N GLN A 350 23.04 0.91 20.28
CA GLN A 350 23.77 -0.36 20.19
C GLN A 350 22.91 -1.60 20.42
N ARG A 351 21.73 -1.44 21.04
CA ARG A 351 20.75 -2.52 21.23
C ARG A 351 19.78 -2.67 20.06
N LEU A 352 19.75 -1.72 19.12
CA LEU A 352 18.95 -1.82 17.90
C LEU A 352 19.74 -2.59 16.84
N GLU A 353 19.07 -3.48 16.10
CA GLU A 353 19.68 -4.18 14.95
C GLU A 353 20.03 -3.24 13.78
N PHE A 354 19.55 -1.99 13.81
CA PHE A 354 19.76 -0.99 12.76
C PHE A 354 20.80 0.03 13.18
N ASP A 355 21.80 0.25 12.32
CA ASP A 355 22.73 1.37 12.49
C ASP A 355 21.99 2.69 12.20
N LEU A 356 21.68 3.46 13.23
CA LEU A 356 21.07 4.79 13.09
C LEU A 356 22.10 5.92 13.25
N THR A 357 23.38 5.58 13.40
CA THR A 357 24.47 6.55 13.63
C THR A 357 25.14 7.00 12.33
N SER A 358 25.02 6.21 11.26
CA SER A 358 25.50 6.54 9.92
C SER A 358 24.36 6.95 8.98
N HIS A 359 24.65 7.80 7.98
CA HIS A 359 23.69 8.12 6.93
C HIS A 359 23.22 6.88 6.17
N ALA A 360 24.16 5.97 5.87
CA ALA A 360 23.88 4.73 5.16
C ALA A 360 22.93 3.83 5.96
N GLY A 361 23.13 3.73 7.27
CA GLY A 361 22.29 2.92 8.14
C GLY A 361 20.88 3.48 8.30
N ILE A 362 20.73 4.80 8.50
CA ILE A 362 19.42 5.47 8.50
C ILE A 362 18.68 5.25 7.18
N LEU A 363 19.36 5.44 6.04
CA LEU A 363 18.76 5.23 4.73
C LEU A 363 18.41 3.75 4.50
N SER A 364 19.24 2.82 4.96
CA SER A 364 18.96 1.38 4.88
C SER A 364 17.68 1.03 5.64
N ALA A 365 17.59 1.47 6.90
CA ALA A 365 16.48 1.18 7.79
C ALA A 365 15.16 1.84 7.38
N LEU A 366 15.21 3.03 6.78
CA LEU A 366 14.01 3.85 6.51
C LEU A 366 13.61 3.86 5.05
N LEU A 367 14.57 4.17 4.17
CA LEU A 367 14.31 4.27 2.75
C LEU A 367 14.25 2.88 2.12
N PHE A 368 15.30 2.07 2.29
CA PHE A 368 15.42 0.76 1.64
C PHE A 368 14.58 -0.35 2.29
N LEU A 369 13.97 -0.10 3.44
CA LEU A 369 12.89 -0.94 3.98
C LEU A 369 11.58 -0.76 3.21
N VAL A 370 11.18 0.49 2.98
CA VAL A 370 9.84 0.83 2.43
C VAL A 370 9.84 0.85 0.90
N LEU A 371 10.95 1.28 0.28
CA LEU A 371 11.02 1.47 -1.18
C LEU A 371 10.83 0.16 -1.97
N PRO A 372 11.44 -0.99 -1.61
CA PRO A 372 11.16 -2.26 -2.25
C PRO A 372 9.71 -2.71 -2.09
N LEU A 373 9.08 -2.42 -0.94
CA LEU A 373 7.67 -2.70 -0.69
C LEU A 373 6.76 -1.87 -1.62
N LEU A 374 7.03 -0.57 -1.78
CA LEU A 374 6.29 0.31 -2.69
C LEU A 374 6.35 -0.18 -4.14
N LEU A 375 7.53 -0.57 -4.62
CA LEU A 375 7.71 -1.13 -5.96
C LEU A 375 7.04 -2.51 -6.10
N SER A 376 7.03 -3.30 -5.03
CA SER A 376 6.35 -4.60 -5.00
C SER A 376 4.82 -4.46 -5.03
N LEU A 377 4.27 -3.42 -4.39
CA LEU A 377 2.84 -3.07 -4.51
C LEU A 377 2.49 -2.64 -5.93
N PHE A 378 3.34 -1.84 -6.58
CA PHE A 378 3.21 -1.53 -8.00
C PHE A 378 3.21 -2.81 -8.85
N ALA A 379 4.19 -3.69 -8.67
CA ALA A 379 4.27 -4.97 -9.38
C ALA A 379 3.03 -5.84 -9.17
N ALA A 380 2.53 -5.92 -7.94
CA ALA A 380 1.30 -6.65 -7.61
C ALA A 380 0.07 -6.08 -8.33
N ALA A 381 -0.07 -4.75 -8.34
CA ALA A 381 -1.16 -4.07 -9.05
C ALA A 381 -1.10 -4.30 -10.57
N GLN A 382 0.10 -4.32 -11.14
CA GLN A 382 0.32 -4.63 -12.56
C GLN A 382 0.00 -6.09 -12.88
N ALA A 383 0.41 -7.04 -12.05
CA ALA A 383 0.11 -8.46 -12.23
C ALA A 383 -1.40 -8.72 -12.16
N ALA A 384 -2.10 -8.13 -11.18
CA ALA A 384 -3.55 -8.21 -11.07
C ALA A 384 -4.25 -7.57 -12.28
N SER A 385 -3.71 -6.47 -12.81
CA SER A 385 -4.21 -5.83 -14.03
C SER A 385 -4.12 -6.78 -15.23
N MET A 386 -3.00 -7.50 -15.40
CA MET A 386 -2.82 -8.46 -16.49
C MET A 386 -3.88 -9.57 -16.43
N ALA A 387 -4.07 -10.18 -15.26
CA ALA A 387 -5.09 -11.21 -15.05
C ALA A 387 -6.53 -10.71 -15.32
N SER A 388 -6.79 -9.42 -15.10
CA SER A 388 -8.09 -8.80 -15.38
C SER A 388 -8.37 -8.64 -16.88
N GLN A 389 -7.33 -8.52 -17.72
CA GLN A 389 -7.50 -8.37 -19.17
C GLN A 389 -8.18 -9.60 -19.77
N GLU A 390 -7.82 -10.79 -19.29
CA GLU A 390 -8.46 -12.05 -19.64
C GLU A 390 -9.91 -12.12 -19.18
N GLN A 391 -10.20 -11.70 -17.94
CA GLN A 391 -11.57 -11.68 -17.41
C GLN A 391 -12.48 -10.72 -18.20
N SER A 392 -11.91 -9.67 -18.77
CA SER A 392 -12.61 -8.68 -19.60
C SER A 392 -12.76 -9.06 -21.08
N GLY A 393 -12.29 -10.25 -21.49
CA GLY A 393 -12.33 -10.72 -22.90
C GLY A 393 -11.37 -9.99 -23.84
N ARG A 394 -10.65 -8.96 -23.38
CA ARG A 394 -9.68 -8.21 -24.21
C ARG A 394 -8.52 -9.08 -24.71
N LEU A 395 -8.10 -10.04 -23.89
CA LEU A 395 -7.02 -10.95 -24.26
C LEU A 395 -7.40 -11.84 -25.46
N GLU A 396 -8.67 -12.22 -25.57
CA GLU A 396 -9.18 -13.05 -26.68
C GLU A 396 -9.08 -12.29 -28.01
N LEU A 397 -9.36 -10.99 -28.00
CA LEU A 397 -9.22 -10.13 -29.18
C LEU A 397 -7.75 -9.99 -29.64
N GLU A 398 -6.79 -9.99 -28.70
CA GLU A 398 -5.37 -9.93 -29.02
C GLU A 398 -4.83 -11.27 -29.53
N LEU A 399 -5.32 -12.38 -28.97
CA LEU A 399 -4.92 -13.74 -29.34
C LEU A 399 -5.67 -14.30 -30.57
N ALA A 400 -6.60 -13.54 -31.13
CA ALA A 400 -7.19 -13.85 -32.44
C ALA A 400 -6.15 -13.79 -33.58
N TYR A 401 -5.06 -13.05 -33.39
CA TYR A 401 -3.92 -13.06 -34.29
C TYR A 401 -3.07 -14.33 -34.11
N PRO A 402 -2.42 -14.84 -35.17
CA PRO A 402 -1.62 -16.07 -35.13
C PRO A 402 -0.28 -15.86 -34.40
N LEU A 403 -0.34 -15.55 -33.10
CA LEU A 403 0.81 -15.40 -32.22
C LEU A 403 1.01 -16.66 -31.38
N ARG A 404 2.27 -17.07 -31.21
CA ARG A 404 2.62 -18.15 -30.29
C ARG A 404 2.33 -17.70 -28.85
N ARG A 405 1.43 -18.40 -28.15
CA ARG A 405 0.96 -18.04 -26.79
C ARG A 405 2.11 -17.81 -25.79
N HIS A 406 3.12 -18.69 -25.78
CA HIS A 406 4.28 -18.55 -24.88
C HIS A 406 5.11 -17.29 -25.19
N TRP A 407 5.23 -16.92 -26.46
CA TRP A 407 5.99 -15.74 -26.89
C TRP A 407 5.25 -14.45 -26.52
N TYR A 408 3.94 -14.41 -26.75
CA TYR A 408 3.09 -13.29 -26.30
C TYR A 408 3.22 -13.06 -24.79
N PHE A 409 3.14 -14.14 -24.00
CA PHE A 409 3.22 -14.08 -22.55
C PHE A 409 4.60 -13.58 -22.06
N LEU A 410 5.68 -14.05 -22.68
CA LEU A 410 7.04 -13.61 -22.37
C LEU A 410 7.24 -12.12 -22.71
N GLN A 411 6.72 -11.67 -23.87
CA GLN A 411 6.77 -10.27 -24.27
C GLN A 411 6.02 -9.35 -23.30
N ARG A 412 4.85 -9.77 -22.80
CA ARG A 412 4.11 -9.04 -21.76
C ARG A 412 4.88 -9.00 -20.44
N SER A 413 5.51 -10.11 -20.06
CA SER A 413 6.34 -10.20 -18.86
C SER A 413 7.53 -9.24 -18.92
N ILE A 414 8.23 -9.20 -20.06
CA ILE A 414 9.35 -8.28 -20.31
C ILE A 414 8.88 -6.82 -20.19
N ALA A 415 7.72 -6.46 -20.75
CA ALA A 415 7.18 -5.12 -20.62
C ALA A 415 6.93 -4.72 -19.16
N LEU A 416 6.46 -5.65 -18.32
CA LEU A 416 6.31 -5.38 -16.88
C LEU A 416 7.66 -5.22 -16.19
N LEU A 417 8.65 -6.06 -16.48
CA LEU A 417 9.98 -5.95 -15.89
C LEU A 417 10.64 -4.60 -16.25
N ILE A 418 10.47 -4.14 -17.49
CA ILE A 418 10.93 -2.80 -17.92
C ILE A 418 10.20 -1.71 -17.13
N ALA A 419 8.88 -1.83 -16.95
CA ALA A 419 8.11 -0.86 -16.17
C ALA A 419 8.56 -0.80 -14.70
N ILE A 420 8.87 -1.94 -14.08
CA ILE A 420 9.44 -2.01 -12.73
C ILE A 420 10.81 -1.37 -12.69
N ALA A 421 11.69 -1.68 -13.64
CA ALA A 421 13.02 -1.09 -13.74
C ALA A 421 12.96 0.43 -13.92
N LEU A 422 12.02 0.95 -14.72
CA LEU A 422 11.80 2.38 -14.89
C LEU A 422 11.32 3.03 -13.58
N ALA A 423 10.34 2.46 -12.89
CA ALA A 423 9.87 2.97 -11.60
C ALA A 423 11.00 2.97 -10.55
N ALA A 424 11.81 1.90 -10.51
CA ALA A 424 12.99 1.81 -9.66
C ALA A 424 14.06 2.84 -10.04
N ALA A 425 14.25 3.13 -11.34
CA ALA A 425 15.19 4.15 -11.80
C ALA A 425 14.75 5.57 -11.39
N PHE A 426 13.45 5.89 -11.43
CA PHE A 426 12.94 7.15 -10.87
C PHE A 426 13.26 7.26 -9.37
N ALA A 427 13.00 6.20 -8.61
CA ALA A 427 13.25 6.17 -7.18
C ALA A 427 14.75 6.28 -6.83
N GLY A 428 15.58 5.43 -7.43
CA GLY A 428 17.03 5.41 -7.23
C GLY A 428 17.70 6.69 -7.74
N GLY A 429 17.25 7.24 -8.86
CA GLY A 429 17.75 8.51 -9.39
C GLY A 429 17.45 9.68 -8.45
N ALA A 430 16.25 9.75 -7.88
CA ALA A 430 15.91 10.77 -6.89
C ALA A 430 16.71 10.61 -5.59
N PHE A 431 16.88 9.38 -5.09
CA PHE A 431 17.75 9.07 -3.97
C PHE A 431 19.19 9.56 -4.22
N LEU A 432 19.82 9.14 -5.32
CA LEU A 432 21.21 9.52 -5.62
C LEU A 432 21.36 11.04 -5.79
N ALA A 433 20.42 11.70 -6.49
CA ALA A 433 20.45 13.14 -6.71
C ALA A 433 20.31 13.92 -5.40
N THR A 434 19.41 13.49 -4.51
CA THR A 434 19.22 14.14 -3.21
C THR A 434 20.30 13.79 -2.20
N ALA A 435 20.86 12.58 -2.23
CA ALA A 435 22.00 12.22 -1.41
C ALA A 435 23.23 13.08 -1.77
N ALA A 436 23.43 13.34 -3.06
CA ALA A 436 24.51 14.19 -3.55
C ALA A 436 24.27 15.66 -3.19
N SER A 437 23.02 16.16 -3.28
CA SER A 437 22.71 17.55 -2.94
C SER A 437 22.78 17.84 -1.45
N MET A 438 22.55 16.84 -0.61
CA MET A 438 22.64 16.95 0.85
C MET A 438 24.04 16.62 1.41
N ASP A 439 25.00 16.32 0.54
CA ASP A 439 26.38 15.94 0.89
C ASP A 439 26.44 14.80 1.93
N LEU A 440 25.65 13.75 1.68
CA LEU A 440 25.60 12.59 2.60
C LEU A 440 26.87 11.76 2.48
N ASP A 441 27.50 11.49 3.62
CA ASP A 441 28.60 10.53 3.73
C ASP A 441 28.13 9.10 3.44
N LEU A 442 28.38 8.63 2.20
CA LEU A 442 27.96 7.34 1.67
C LEU A 442 29.08 6.71 0.83
N ASP A 443 29.19 5.39 0.88
CA ASP A 443 29.90 4.65 -0.16
C ASP A 443 29.07 4.68 -1.46
N TRP A 444 29.43 5.57 -2.38
CA TRP A 444 28.75 5.76 -3.66
C TRP A 444 28.66 4.49 -4.49
N ARG A 445 29.62 3.56 -4.37
CA ARG A 445 29.54 2.27 -5.06
C ARG A 445 28.39 1.44 -4.51
N LYS A 446 28.26 1.34 -3.18
CA LYS A 446 27.13 0.65 -2.53
C LYS A 446 25.81 1.34 -2.80
N ALA A 447 25.77 2.68 -2.81
CA ALA A 447 24.57 3.45 -3.14
C ALA A 447 24.04 3.15 -4.55
N VAL A 448 24.92 3.10 -5.55
CA VAL A 448 24.54 2.73 -6.92
C VAL A 448 24.09 1.27 -7.00
N ILE A 449 24.80 0.35 -6.32
CA ILE A 449 24.41 -1.06 -6.24
C ILE A 449 23.01 -1.22 -5.64
N ALA A 450 22.71 -0.54 -4.55
CA ALA A 450 21.40 -0.59 -3.90
C ALA A 450 20.28 -0.16 -4.86
N CYS A 451 20.51 0.87 -5.68
CA CYS A 451 19.59 1.31 -6.72
C CYS A 451 19.40 0.27 -7.83
N LEU A 452 20.48 -0.41 -8.25
CA LEU A 452 20.44 -1.44 -9.30
C LEU A 452 19.72 -2.72 -8.84
N LEU A 453 19.79 -3.04 -7.54
CA LEU A 453 19.12 -4.21 -6.96
C LEU A 453 17.66 -3.93 -6.57
N LEU A 454 17.28 -2.66 -6.40
CA LEU A 454 15.94 -2.20 -6.04
C LEU A 454 14.78 -2.82 -6.84
N PRO A 455 14.86 -3.07 -8.17
CA PRO A 455 13.76 -3.69 -8.92
C PRO A 455 13.57 -5.20 -8.64
N LEU A 456 14.51 -5.90 -7.99
CA LEU A 456 14.46 -7.36 -7.86
C LEU A 456 13.28 -7.87 -7.01
N PRO A 457 12.99 -7.33 -5.80
CA PRO A 457 11.84 -7.74 -5.00
C PRO A 457 10.51 -7.63 -5.77
N ALA A 458 10.32 -6.48 -6.44
CA ALA A 458 9.17 -6.22 -7.27
C ALA A 458 9.08 -7.17 -8.48
N SER A 459 10.22 -7.54 -9.06
CA SER A 459 10.31 -8.49 -10.17
C SER A 459 9.91 -9.91 -9.74
N ILE A 460 10.24 -10.34 -8.52
CA ILE A 460 9.78 -11.62 -7.95
C ILE A 460 8.26 -11.63 -7.79
N VAL A 461 7.70 -10.56 -7.20
CA VAL A 461 6.26 -10.41 -7.00
C VAL A 461 5.51 -10.39 -8.34
N ALA A 462 6.04 -9.67 -9.32
CA ALA A 462 5.53 -9.68 -10.70
C ALA A 462 5.59 -11.08 -11.32
N ALA A 463 6.74 -11.76 -11.25
CA ALA A 463 6.92 -13.08 -11.83
C ALA A 463 5.98 -14.09 -11.18
N PHE A 464 5.81 -14.05 -9.85
CA PHE A 464 4.84 -14.88 -9.12
C PHE A 464 3.40 -14.60 -9.58
N GLY A 465 3.02 -13.33 -9.75
CA GLY A 465 1.72 -12.97 -10.30
C GLY A 465 1.50 -13.45 -11.73
N TYR A 466 2.54 -13.42 -12.57
CA TYR A 466 2.53 -14.02 -13.91
C TYR A 466 2.40 -15.54 -13.83
N ALA A 467 3.12 -16.22 -12.96
CA ALA A 467 2.96 -17.64 -12.71
C ALA A 467 1.50 -17.97 -12.41
N LEU A 468 0.88 -17.26 -11.46
CA LEU A 468 -0.55 -17.43 -11.16
C LEU A 468 -1.46 -17.13 -12.35
N THR A 469 -1.12 -16.14 -13.19
CA THR A 469 -1.90 -15.78 -14.38
C THR A 469 -1.88 -16.89 -15.43
N GLY A 470 -0.73 -17.55 -15.60
CA GLY A 470 -0.58 -18.67 -16.54
C GLY A 470 -1.49 -19.86 -16.20
N TRP A 471 -1.70 -20.13 -14.91
CA TRP A 471 -2.45 -21.31 -14.45
C TRP A 471 -3.88 -21.01 -13.99
N ARG A 472 -4.08 -19.94 -13.22
CA ARG A 472 -5.33 -19.61 -12.51
C ARG A 472 -5.52 -18.08 -12.40
N PRO A 473 -5.84 -17.37 -13.51
CA PRO A 473 -5.95 -15.90 -13.53
C PRO A 473 -6.96 -15.36 -12.51
N ARG A 474 -8.01 -16.12 -12.18
CA ARG A 474 -9.00 -15.76 -11.16
C ARG A 474 -8.42 -15.50 -9.77
N PHE A 475 -7.28 -16.11 -9.44
CA PHE A 475 -6.68 -16.02 -8.10
C PHE A 475 -5.51 -15.04 -8.02
N VAL A 476 -5.09 -14.41 -9.13
CA VAL A 476 -3.86 -13.59 -9.16
C VAL A 476 -3.91 -12.45 -8.15
N ALA A 477 -4.99 -11.65 -8.14
CA ALA A 477 -5.10 -10.53 -7.22
C ALA A 477 -5.03 -10.96 -5.75
N ALA A 478 -5.76 -12.02 -5.38
CA ALA A 478 -5.78 -12.54 -4.02
C ALA A 478 -4.45 -13.22 -3.64
N GLY A 479 -3.90 -14.04 -4.53
CA GLY A 479 -2.68 -14.79 -4.29
C GLY A 479 -1.46 -13.90 -4.18
N VAL A 480 -1.31 -12.89 -5.05
CA VAL A 480 -0.21 -11.94 -4.98
C VAL A 480 -0.33 -11.05 -3.73
N ALA A 481 -1.53 -10.56 -3.41
CA ALA A 481 -1.75 -9.79 -2.19
C ALA A 481 -1.46 -10.62 -0.93
N ALA A 482 -1.89 -11.88 -0.89
CA ALA A 482 -1.61 -12.79 0.21
C ALA A 482 -0.12 -13.09 0.34
N ALA A 483 0.59 -13.35 -0.76
CA ALA A 483 2.03 -13.62 -0.74
C ALA A 483 2.83 -12.39 -0.28
N LEU A 484 2.48 -11.20 -0.78
CA LEU A 484 3.13 -9.95 -0.40
C LEU A 484 2.85 -9.61 1.07
N GLY A 485 1.58 -9.71 1.49
CA GLY A 485 1.18 -9.48 2.87
C GLY A 485 1.82 -10.49 3.83
N ALA A 486 1.85 -11.77 3.47
CA ALA A 486 2.53 -12.79 4.26
C ALA A 486 4.04 -12.56 4.33
N SER A 487 4.68 -12.15 3.23
CA SER A 487 6.12 -11.83 3.22
C SER A 487 6.43 -10.64 4.12
N PHE A 488 5.61 -9.57 4.04
CA PHE A 488 5.78 -8.38 4.87
C PHE A 488 5.48 -8.65 6.35
N LEU A 489 4.40 -9.39 6.66
CA LEU A 489 4.14 -9.82 8.03
C LEU A 489 5.29 -10.67 8.53
N PHE A 490 5.69 -11.69 7.78
CA PHE A 490 6.81 -12.55 8.15
C PHE A 490 8.10 -11.77 8.37
N ASP A 491 8.38 -10.72 7.57
CA ASP A 491 9.49 -9.80 7.77
C ASP A 491 9.45 -9.10 9.14
N LEU A 492 8.27 -8.65 9.56
CA LEU A 492 8.04 -8.05 10.87
C LEU A 492 8.09 -9.07 12.02
N LEU A 493 7.71 -10.33 11.76
CA LEU A 493 7.56 -11.35 12.79
C LEU A 493 8.81 -12.21 12.98
N ALA A 494 9.57 -12.47 11.92
CA ALA A 494 10.63 -13.46 11.90
C ALA A 494 11.81 -13.15 12.86
N PRO A 495 12.27 -11.89 12.99
CA PRO A 495 13.29 -11.54 13.99
C PRO A 495 12.80 -11.82 15.41
N ALA A 496 11.54 -11.51 15.71
CA ALA A 496 10.97 -11.70 17.04
C ALA A 496 10.72 -13.17 17.42
N LEU A 497 10.71 -14.07 16.45
CA LEU A 497 10.57 -15.52 16.65
C LEU A 497 11.92 -16.24 16.75
N ASP A 498 13.03 -15.50 16.67
CA ASP A 498 14.40 -16.05 16.64
C ASP A 498 14.56 -17.18 15.61
N LEU A 499 13.94 -17.00 14.43
CA LEU A 499 13.96 -18.02 13.39
C LEU A 499 15.36 -18.12 12.75
N PRO A 500 15.82 -19.32 12.37
CA PRO A 500 17.10 -19.47 11.68
C PRO A 500 17.16 -18.60 10.42
N ALA A 501 18.32 -18.00 10.14
CA ALA A 501 18.50 -17.07 9.01
C ALA A 501 18.02 -17.63 7.66
N ALA A 502 18.15 -18.95 7.44
CA ALA A 502 17.65 -19.60 6.23
C ALA A 502 16.11 -19.52 6.09
N VAL A 503 15.37 -19.54 7.20
CA VAL A 503 13.91 -19.43 7.23
C VAL A 503 13.49 -17.96 7.09
N GLN A 504 14.25 -17.03 7.66
CA GLN A 504 13.99 -15.59 7.49
C GLN A 504 14.03 -15.16 6.02
N LYS A 505 14.97 -15.73 5.23
CA LYS A 505 15.11 -15.51 3.78
C LYS A 505 13.93 -16.00 2.92
N VAL A 506 12.91 -16.60 3.51
CA VAL A 506 11.62 -16.86 2.82
C VAL A 506 10.89 -15.55 2.49
N SER A 507 11.08 -14.50 3.31
CA SER A 507 10.59 -13.16 2.97
C SER A 507 11.39 -12.60 1.79
N VAL A 508 10.67 -12.10 0.78
CA VAL A 508 11.27 -11.41 -0.37
C VAL A 508 12.09 -10.18 0.07
N PHE A 509 11.74 -9.57 1.20
CA PHE A 509 12.43 -8.39 1.75
C PHE A 509 13.71 -8.78 2.51
N GLN A 510 13.69 -9.86 3.29
CA GLN A 510 14.91 -10.42 3.90
C GLN A 510 15.88 -10.95 2.85
N LEU A 511 15.37 -11.54 1.77
CA LEU A 511 16.20 -12.01 0.66
C LEU A 511 16.86 -10.84 -0.09
N TYR A 512 16.25 -9.65 -0.09
CA TYR A 512 16.87 -8.43 -0.62
C TYR A 512 18.00 -7.92 0.28
N GLY A 513 17.83 -8.05 1.60
CA GLY A 513 18.83 -7.64 2.60
C GLY A 513 19.04 -6.13 2.64
N GLN A 514 20.27 -5.71 2.96
CA GLN A 514 20.64 -4.29 3.11
C GLN A 514 21.77 -3.89 2.14
N PRO A 515 21.53 -3.79 0.82
CA PRO A 515 22.59 -3.55 -0.16
C PRO A 515 23.37 -2.25 0.02
N LEU A 516 22.79 -1.26 0.68
CA LEU A 516 23.46 0.01 0.98
C LEU A 516 24.58 -0.16 2.01
N LEU A 517 24.46 -1.15 2.90
CA LEU A 517 25.44 -1.47 3.94
C LEU A 517 26.36 -2.61 3.50
N ASP A 518 25.79 -3.72 3.02
CA ASP A 518 26.53 -4.95 2.76
C ASP A 518 27.05 -5.05 1.30
N GLY A 519 26.48 -4.27 0.38
CA GLY A 519 26.75 -4.39 -1.05
C GLY A 519 26.05 -5.60 -1.69
N ILE A 520 26.72 -6.28 -2.62
CA ILE A 520 26.13 -7.41 -3.36
C ILE A 520 26.36 -8.72 -2.59
N LEU A 521 25.28 -9.32 -2.10
CA LEU A 521 25.25 -10.71 -1.66
C LEU A 521 24.97 -11.62 -2.85
N TRP A 522 26.02 -12.17 -3.46
CA TRP A 522 25.93 -12.95 -4.70
C TRP A 522 25.01 -14.17 -4.62
N ALA A 523 24.97 -14.84 -3.46
CA ALA A 523 24.10 -15.99 -3.22
C ALA A 523 22.62 -15.57 -3.27
N ASP A 524 22.26 -14.51 -2.55
CA ASP A 524 20.87 -14.03 -2.48
C ASP A 524 20.42 -13.44 -3.81
N LEU A 525 21.33 -12.75 -4.53
CA LEU A 525 21.11 -12.30 -5.90
C LEU A 525 20.80 -13.47 -6.85
N ALA A 526 21.60 -14.55 -6.78
CA ALA A 526 21.37 -15.74 -7.60
C ALA A 526 20.01 -16.39 -7.29
N VAL A 527 19.60 -16.45 -6.02
CA VAL A 527 18.28 -16.96 -5.61
C VAL A 527 17.17 -16.07 -6.14
N MET A 528 17.27 -14.74 -5.99
CA MET A 528 16.27 -13.79 -6.50
C MET A 528 16.08 -13.90 -8.02
N VAL A 529 17.18 -13.93 -8.78
CA VAL A 529 17.16 -14.09 -10.24
C VAL A 529 16.58 -15.47 -10.61
N GLY A 530 16.99 -16.52 -9.89
CA GLY A 530 16.46 -17.87 -10.05
C GLY A 530 14.95 -17.94 -9.86
N LEU A 531 14.41 -17.32 -8.80
CA LEU A 531 12.97 -17.25 -8.53
C LEU A 531 12.20 -16.54 -9.66
N VAL A 532 12.71 -15.41 -10.16
CA VAL A 532 12.12 -14.71 -11.30
C VAL A 532 12.05 -15.63 -12.52
N LEU A 533 13.16 -16.28 -12.88
CA LEU A 533 13.22 -17.18 -14.03
C LEU A 533 12.27 -18.38 -13.89
N VAL A 534 12.24 -19.01 -12.71
CA VAL A 534 11.38 -20.16 -12.42
C VAL A 534 9.90 -19.78 -12.52
N PHE A 535 9.49 -18.66 -11.91
CA PHE A 535 8.09 -18.23 -11.97
C PHE A 535 7.66 -17.82 -13.38
N LEU A 536 8.54 -17.14 -14.14
CA LEU A 536 8.25 -16.81 -15.55
C LEU A 536 8.14 -18.06 -16.42
N ALA A 537 9.03 -19.04 -16.23
CA ALA A 537 8.97 -20.32 -16.93
C ALA A 537 7.67 -21.08 -16.60
N ALA A 538 7.32 -21.16 -15.31
CA ALA A 538 6.09 -21.80 -14.85
C ALA A 538 4.84 -21.11 -15.42
N GLY A 539 4.80 -19.77 -15.41
CA GLY A 539 3.71 -18.99 -15.99
C GLY A 539 3.56 -19.20 -17.50
N SER A 540 4.67 -19.17 -18.23
CA SER A 540 4.71 -19.41 -19.68
C SER A 540 4.23 -20.81 -20.05
N MET A 541 4.67 -21.84 -19.31
CA MET A 541 4.22 -23.21 -19.49
C MET A 541 2.71 -23.37 -19.20
N GLY A 542 2.22 -22.78 -18.11
CA GLY A 542 0.81 -22.80 -17.76
C GLY A 542 -0.04 -22.14 -18.83
N PHE A 543 0.36 -20.94 -19.27
CA PHE A 543 -0.36 -20.18 -20.29
C PHE A 543 -0.38 -20.88 -21.65
N ALA A 544 0.69 -21.59 -22.02
CA ALA A 544 0.76 -22.33 -23.27
C ALA A 544 -0.17 -23.54 -23.31
N ARG A 545 -0.41 -24.19 -22.16
CA ARG A 545 -1.23 -25.40 -22.03
C ARG A 545 -2.70 -25.12 -21.70
N ARG A 546 -3.00 -23.92 -21.20
CA ARG A 546 -4.35 -23.53 -20.77
C ARG A 546 -5.17 -23.03 -21.95
N ASP A 547 -6.44 -23.43 -21.98
CA ASP A 547 -7.42 -22.87 -22.91
C ASP A 547 -7.81 -21.45 -22.48
N ILE A 548 -7.77 -20.52 -23.44
CA ILE A 548 -8.03 -19.09 -23.26
C ILE A 548 -9.38 -18.72 -23.89
N LEU A 549 -10.30 -19.67 -23.96
CA LEU A 549 -11.67 -19.46 -24.45
C LEU A 549 -12.62 -19.65 -23.27
N LYS A 550 -13.51 -18.68 -23.07
CA LYS A 550 -14.75 -18.90 -22.32
C LYS A 550 -15.73 -19.72 -23.14
#